data_AF-A0A352BD37-F1
#
_entry.id   AF-A0A352BD37-F1
#
_cell.length_a   1.000
_cell.length_b   1.000
_cell.length_c   1.000
_cell.angle_alpha   90.00
_cell.angle_beta   90.00
_cell.angle_gamma   90.00
#
_symmetry.space_group_name_H-M   'P 1'
#
loop_
_entity.id
_entity.type
_entity.pdbx_description
1 polymer ?
#
loop_
_entity_poly.entity_id
_entity_poly.type
_entity_poly.pdbx_seq_one_letter_code
_entity_poly.pdbx_strand_id
1 'polypeptide(L)'
;MFPPFPEEKAFEVCLEMKRALKDGSLSICHDGPLSCEREGQGVMVGALLCHDDLENVHTLLAVSGATRTLVSRDDLPPFTVAVPSVVENSRITEALLPNDKAIHLLTEKINALKKSSQNDSRSSEAEIAKYARERSSLTLESQNRVFDLYSFHCADGRVRSLREICRSRNIKMPPTGTGECCAPKLLDYAYAHSLKPFSMAELFVRNSEDCEEKPSPPCEERCRIILPEMLGLEILYRDSQIAVINKQSGLLSIPGRTPDKKDCVSSRLKNLFPECIEQPSCHRLDMETSGLMVLAFTKEAHRNLSIQFENGNIGKEYEACLDGILSQKGISAHGTMELYFRLDIENRPHQIWDA
;
A
#
# COMPACT_ATOMS: atom_id res chain seq x y z
N MET A 1 3.57 7.03 3.17
CA MET A 1 2.76 6.04 3.90
C MET A 1 3.58 5.54 5.08
N PHE A 2 2.98 5.04 6.16
CA PHE A 2 3.76 4.51 7.28
C PHE A 2 4.45 3.18 6.92
N PRO A 3 5.73 2.95 7.27
CA PRO A 3 6.41 1.68 7.03
C PRO A 3 5.80 0.57 7.89
N PRO A 4 5.28 -0.53 7.31
CA PRO A 4 4.50 -1.51 8.08
C PRO A 4 5.34 -2.35 9.07
N PHE A 5 6.64 -2.49 8.83
CA PHE A 5 7.57 -3.27 9.65
C PHE A 5 8.67 -2.36 10.23
N PRO A 6 9.36 -2.77 11.32
CA PRO A 6 10.55 -2.08 11.80
C PRO A 6 11.59 -1.94 10.70
N GLU A 7 12.26 -0.79 10.66
CA GLU A 7 13.17 -0.45 9.56
C GLU A 7 14.62 -0.77 9.89
N GLU A 8 15.00 -0.87 11.17
CA GLU A 8 16.40 -0.81 11.63
C GLU A 8 17.30 -1.85 10.94
N LYS A 9 16.90 -3.13 10.98
CA LYS A 9 17.72 -4.23 10.43
C LYS A 9 17.72 -4.23 8.91
N ALA A 10 16.56 -4.03 8.27
CA ALA A 10 16.48 -3.95 6.82
C ALA A 10 17.20 -2.71 6.27
N PHE A 11 17.28 -1.63 7.05
CA PHE A 11 17.98 -0.43 6.67
C PHE A 11 19.50 -0.63 6.60
N GLU A 12 20.07 -1.41 7.51
CA GLU A 12 21.48 -1.83 7.43
C GLU A 12 21.77 -2.56 6.11
N VAL A 13 20.88 -3.47 5.69
CA VAL A 13 20.98 -4.16 4.39
C VAL A 13 20.87 -3.18 3.23
N CYS A 14 19.96 -2.20 3.27
CA CYS A 14 19.88 -1.15 2.26
C CYS A 14 21.18 -0.34 2.13
N LEU A 15 21.87 -0.07 3.24
CA LEU A 15 23.17 0.61 3.23
C LEU A 15 24.26 -0.27 2.62
N GLU A 16 24.25 -1.58 2.89
CA GLU A 16 25.14 -2.55 2.25
C GLU A 16 24.88 -2.63 0.75
N MET A 17 23.61 -2.68 0.31
CA MET A 17 23.23 -2.62 -1.11
C MET A 17 23.76 -1.35 -1.77
N LYS A 18 23.63 -0.18 -1.12
CA LYS A 18 24.18 1.09 -1.64
C LYS A 18 25.69 1.03 -1.83
N ARG A 19 26.43 0.45 -0.87
CA ARG A 19 27.89 0.25 -0.98
C ARG A 19 28.25 -0.71 -2.11
N ALA A 20 27.54 -1.83 -2.20
CA ALA A 20 27.72 -2.85 -3.23
C ALA A 20 27.41 -2.33 -4.65
N LEU A 21 26.44 -1.42 -4.78
CA LEU A 21 26.17 -0.72 -6.03
C LEU A 21 27.28 0.27 -6.39
N LYS A 22 27.93 0.89 -5.40
CA LYS A 22 29.04 1.84 -5.60
C LYS A 22 30.33 1.13 -6.00
N ASP A 23 30.63 -0.03 -5.42
CA ASP A 23 31.84 -0.81 -5.72
C ASP A 23 31.67 -1.78 -6.92
N GLY A 24 30.45 -1.96 -7.40
CA GLY A 24 30.13 -2.79 -8.58
C GLY A 24 29.97 -4.29 -8.29
N SER A 25 29.95 -4.70 -7.01
CA SER A 25 29.58 -6.07 -6.62
C SER A 25 28.08 -6.35 -6.84
N LEU A 26 27.23 -5.32 -6.77
CA LEU A 26 25.86 -5.32 -7.28
C LEU A 26 25.75 -4.36 -8.46
N SER A 27 24.88 -4.72 -9.41
CA SER A 27 24.54 -3.90 -10.56
C SER A 27 23.04 -3.94 -10.82
N ILE A 28 22.51 -2.89 -11.44
CA ILE A 28 21.10 -2.83 -11.86
C ILE A 28 21.05 -3.00 -13.37
N CYS A 29 20.63 -4.18 -13.81
CA CYS A 29 20.37 -4.47 -15.21
C CYS A 29 19.05 -3.85 -15.65
N HIS A 30 19.00 -3.40 -16.90
CA HIS A 30 17.84 -2.77 -17.51
C HIS A 30 17.36 -3.61 -18.69
N ASP A 31 16.20 -4.26 -18.55
CA ASP A 31 15.54 -5.00 -19.62
C ASP A 31 14.58 -4.07 -20.36
N GLY A 32 15.09 -3.20 -21.23
CA GLY A 32 14.29 -2.30 -22.06
C GLY A 32 15.05 -1.09 -22.60
N PRO A 33 14.44 -0.29 -23.49
CA PRO A 33 15.06 0.92 -24.02
C PRO A 33 15.32 1.92 -22.89
N LEU A 34 16.56 2.42 -22.83
CA LEU A 34 16.94 3.47 -21.88
C LEU A 34 16.16 4.75 -22.19
N SER A 35 15.49 5.30 -21.18
CA SER A 35 14.81 6.59 -21.27
C SER A 35 15.82 7.70 -20.99
N CYS A 36 16.07 8.56 -21.97
CA CYS A 36 16.92 9.75 -21.80
C CYS A 36 16.42 10.70 -20.70
N GLU A 37 15.10 10.74 -20.45
CA GLU A 37 14.51 11.55 -19.37
C GLU A 37 14.85 11.03 -17.96
N ARG A 38 15.28 9.77 -17.86
CA ARG A 38 15.63 9.11 -16.59
C ARG A 38 17.13 8.91 -16.41
N GLU A 39 17.93 9.36 -17.37
CA GLU A 39 19.39 9.29 -17.29
C GLU A 39 19.88 10.15 -16.11
N GLY A 40 20.64 9.55 -15.19
CA GLY A 40 21.08 10.19 -13.96
C GLY A 40 20.03 10.29 -12.83
N GLN A 41 18.79 9.79 -13.03
CA GLN A 41 17.82 9.69 -11.94
C GLN A 41 18.19 8.56 -10.97
N GLY A 42 18.02 8.83 -9.68
CA GLY A 42 18.19 7.82 -8.63
C GLY A 42 17.13 6.73 -8.69
N VAL A 43 17.33 5.71 -7.87
CA VAL A 43 16.48 4.52 -7.79
C VAL A 43 16.21 4.19 -6.33
N MET A 44 15.01 3.69 -6.04
CA MET A 44 14.75 3.06 -4.74
C MET A 44 15.33 1.65 -4.75
N VAL A 45 16.13 1.34 -3.75
CA VAL A 45 16.43 -0.02 -3.33
C VAL A 45 15.63 -0.34 -2.08
N GLY A 46 15.30 -1.60 -1.86
CA GLY A 46 14.62 -2.02 -0.64
C GLY A 46 15.06 -3.40 -0.20
N ALA A 47 14.99 -3.62 1.10
CA ALA A 47 15.28 -4.89 1.73
C ALA A 47 14.10 -5.33 2.61
N LEU A 48 13.86 -6.64 2.65
CA LEU A 48 12.88 -7.27 3.54
C LEU A 48 13.54 -8.49 4.19
N LEU A 49 13.55 -8.50 5.52
CA LEU A 49 14.00 -9.64 6.31
C LEU A 49 12.80 -10.46 6.76
N CYS A 50 12.88 -11.76 6.53
CA CYS A 50 11.80 -12.70 6.85
C CYS A 50 12.33 -13.93 7.60
N HIS A 51 11.46 -14.61 8.33
CA HIS A 51 11.70 -15.97 8.80
C HIS A 51 10.99 -16.98 7.90
N ASP A 52 11.60 -18.14 7.66
CA ASP A 52 10.88 -19.32 7.18
C ASP A 52 10.29 -20.12 8.36
N ASP A 53 9.65 -21.26 8.07
CA ASP A 53 9.07 -22.13 9.11
C ASP A 53 10.11 -22.84 9.99
N LEU A 54 11.38 -22.82 9.61
CA LEU A 54 12.51 -23.36 10.38
C LEU A 54 13.23 -22.25 11.16
N GLU A 55 12.68 -21.03 11.18
CA GLU A 55 13.26 -19.84 11.80
C GLU A 55 14.59 -19.38 11.16
N ASN A 56 14.91 -19.81 9.94
CA ASN A 56 16.03 -19.24 9.20
C ASN A 56 15.68 -17.84 8.73
N VAL A 57 16.66 -16.93 8.76
CA VAL A 57 16.50 -15.56 8.28
C VAL A 57 16.79 -15.48 6.79
N HIS A 58 15.81 -15.03 6.02
CA HIS A 58 15.93 -14.74 4.59
C HIS A 58 16.04 -13.23 4.36
N THR A 59 16.91 -12.84 3.44
CA THR A 59 17.14 -11.45 3.03
C THR A 59 16.68 -11.25 1.60
N LEU A 60 15.59 -10.52 1.42
CA LEU A 60 15.04 -10.22 0.10
C LEU A 60 15.46 -8.81 -0.31
N LEU A 61 15.99 -8.66 -1.53
CA LEU A 61 16.52 -7.42 -2.08
C LEU A 61 15.71 -7.03 -3.31
N ALA A 62 15.25 -5.78 -3.40
CA ALA A 62 14.48 -5.30 -4.54
C ALA A 62 14.96 -3.94 -5.04
N VAL A 63 14.63 -3.67 -6.30
CA VAL A 63 14.84 -2.39 -6.96
C VAL A 63 13.53 -1.92 -7.62
N SER A 64 13.24 -0.63 -7.50
CA SER A 64 12.03 -0.04 -8.10
C SER A 64 12.08 0.01 -9.63
N GLY A 65 10.95 -0.31 -10.27
CA GLY A 65 10.73 -0.26 -11.72
C GLY A 65 10.61 -1.63 -12.37
N ALA A 66 9.72 -1.76 -13.36
CA ALA A 66 9.43 -3.03 -14.05
C ALA A 66 10.59 -3.60 -14.87
N THR A 67 11.42 -2.72 -15.42
CA THR A 67 12.52 -3.08 -16.31
C THR A 67 13.85 -3.22 -15.58
N ARG A 68 13.87 -3.16 -14.25
CA ARG A 68 15.09 -3.15 -13.45
C ARG A 68 15.20 -4.42 -12.63
N THR A 69 16.37 -5.05 -12.70
CA THR A 69 16.69 -6.26 -11.95
C THR A 69 18.04 -6.10 -11.28
N LEU A 70 18.17 -6.55 -10.04
CA LEU A 70 19.45 -6.60 -9.33
C LEU A 70 20.24 -7.82 -9.80
N VAL A 71 21.48 -7.60 -10.19
CA VAL A 71 22.42 -8.66 -10.59
C VAL A 71 23.68 -8.53 -9.76
N SER A 72 24.05 -9.62 -9.09
CA SER A 72 25.31 -9.69 -8.35
C SER A 72 26.42 -10.26 -9.23
N ARG A 73 27.63 -9.77 -9.02
CA ARG A 73 28.84 -10.30 -9.68
C ARG A 73 29.25 -11.66 -9.10
N ASP A 74 29.06 -11.83 -7.79
CA ASP A 74 29.38 -13.03 -7.04
C ASP A 74 28.09 -13.71 -6.58
N ASP A 75 28.18 -14.92 -6.02
CA ASP A 75 27.02 -15.56 -5.41
C ASP A 75 26.52 -14.73 -4.23
N LEU A 76 25.21 -14.47 -4.19
CA LEU A 76 24.59 -13.82 -3.04
C LEU A 76 24.78 -14.69 -1.79
N PRO A 77 24.85 -14.09 -0.59
CA PRO A 77 24.92 -14.85 0.65
C PRO A 77 23.78 -15.88 0.76
N PRO A 78 23.97 -16.98 1.51
CA PRO A 78 22.91 -17.94 1.75
C PRO A 78 21.62 -17.25 2.23
N PHE A 79 20.47 -17.74 1.75
CA PHE A 79 19.14 -17.18 2.04
C PHE A 79 18.95 -15.72 1.58
N THR A 80 19.78 -15.22 0.67
CA THR A 80 19.61 -13.90 0.06
C THR A 80 19.07 -14.00 -1.36
N VAL A 81 18.03 -13.24 -1.68
CA VAL A 81 17.35 -13.29 -2.98
C VAL A 81 17.23 -11.90 -3.57
N ALA A 82 17.69 -11.73 -4.80
CA ALA A 82 17.32 -10.58 -5.64
C ALA A 82 15.91 -10.82 -6.22
N VAL A 83 14.92 -10.12 -5.66
CA VAL A 83 13.51 -10.29 -6.00
C VAL A 83 13.23 -9.71 -7.39
N PRO A 84 12.65 -10.50 -8.32
CA PRO A 84 12.27 -10.02 -9.65
C PRO A 84 11.07 -9.07 -9.61
N SER A 85 10.74 -8.44 -10.74
CA SER A 85 9.48 -7.71 -10.91
C SER A 85 8.28 -8.65 -10.79
N VAL A 86 7.15 -8.15 -10.26
CA VAL A 86 5.90 -8.92 -10.09
C VAL A 86 5.39 -9.45 -11.43
N VAL A 87 5.57 -8.67 -12.49
CA VAL A 87 5.24 -9.04 -13.86
C VAL A 87 6.49 -8.94 -14.72
N GLU A 88 6.76 -9.98 -15.52
CA GLU A 88 7.85 -9.95 -16.49
C GLU A 88 7.66 -8.85 -17.54
N ASN A 89 8.75 -8.16 -17.88
CA ASN A 89 8.70 -7.04 -18.83
C ASN A 89 8.23 -7.43 -20.24
N SER A 90 8.49 -8.68 -20.67
CA SER A 90 7.99 -9.24 -21.93
C SER A 90 6.47 -9.17 -22.03
N ARG A 91 5.77 -9.55 -20.95
CA ARG A 91 4.30 -9.53 -20.86
C ARG A 91 3.75 -8.10 -20.85
N ILE A 92 4.43 -7.17 -20.19
CA ILE A 92 4.07 -5.75 -20.22
C ILE A 92 4.18 -5.21 -21.65
N THR A 93 5.28 -5.54 -22.34
CA THR A 93 5.49 -5.15 -23.74
C THR A 93 4.40 -5.70 -24.66
N GLU A 94 4.06 -6.98 -24.51
CA GLU A 94 2.98 -7.63 -25.26
C GLU A 94 1.61 -6.95 -25.01
N ALA A 95 1.30 -6.59 -23.77
CA ALA A 95 0.06 -5.91 -23.42
C ALA A 95 -0.06 -4.48 -24.00
N LEU A 96 1.07 -3.80 -24.23
CA LEU A 96 1.11 -2.45 -24.82
C LEU A 96 1.03 -2.49 -26.35
N LEU A 97 1.59 -3.53 -26.97
CA LEU A 97 1.81 -3.65 -28.42
C LEU A 97 0.60 -3.30 -29.31
N PRO A 98 -0.65 -3.74 -29.01
CA PRO A 98 -1.76 -3.53 -29.95
C PRO A 98 -2.09 -2.06 -30.22
N ASN A 99 -1.87 -1.17 -29.25
CA ASN A 99 -2.22 0.26 -29.41
C ASN A 99 -0.98 1.15 -29.58
N ASP A 100 0.23 0.61 -29.37
CA ASP A 100 1.48 1.36 -29.31
C ASP A 100 1.70 2.23 -30.56
N LYS A 101 1.68 1.60 -31.74
CA LYS A 101 1.84 2.29 -33.04
C LYS A 101 0.80 3.40 -33.25
N ALA A 102 -0.47 3.13 -32.90
CA ALA A 102 -1.55 4.10 -33.06
C ALA A 102 -1.38 5.32 -32.13
N ILE A 103 -0.98 5.10 -30.88
CA ILE A 103 -0.69 6.15 -29.90
C ILE A 103 0.47 7.03 -30.37
N HIS A 104 1.54 6.43 -30.91
CA HIS A 104 2.67 7.16 -31.48
C HIS A 104 2.24 8.05 -32.66
N LEU A 105 1.51 7.50 -33.64
CA LEU A 105 0.99 8.26 -34.78
C LEU A 105 0.08 9.42 -34.35
N LEU A 106 -0.80 9.22 -33.37
CA LEU A 106 -1.66 10.28 -32.84
C LEU A 106 -0.83 11.37 -32.14
N THR A 107 0.22 10.99 -31.42
CA THR A 107 1.12 11.94 -30.75
C THR A 107 1.88 12.79 -31.77
N GLU A 108 2.37 12.20 -32.86
CA GLU A 108 2.98 12.93 -33.96
C GLU A 108 2.01 13.91 -34.62
N LYS A 109 0.78 13.48 -34.92
CA LYS A 109 -0.29 14.35 -35.48
C LYS A 109 -0.59 15.54 -34.57
N ILE A 110 -0.74 15.31 -33.26
CA ILE A 110 -0.97 16.38 -32.28
C ILE A 110 0.19 17.37 -32.27
N ASN A 111 1.44 16.88 -32.23
CA ASN A 111 2.63 17.72 -32.19
C ASN A 111 2.82 18.52 -33.49
N ALA A 112 2.53 17.93 -34.65
CA ALA A 112 2.56 18.61 -35.93
C ALA A 112 1.53 19.75 -35.99
N LEU A 113 0.29 19.49 -35.58
CA LEU A 113 -0.78 20.51 -35.53
C LEU A 113 -0.46 21.62 -34.53
N LYS A 114 0.11 21.30 -33.35
CA LYS A 114 0.54 22.31 -32.38
C LYS A 114 1.64 23.23 -32.93
N LYS A 115 2.54 22.70 -33.76
CA LYS A 115 3.58 23.50 -34.44
C LYS A 115 3.00 24.40 -35.53
N SER A 116 1.98 23.97 -36.26
CA SER A 116 1.36 24.75 -37.34
C SER A 116 0.31 25.78 -36.86
N SER A 117 -0.24 25.61 -35.65
CA SER A 117 -1.34 26.43 -35.11
C SER A 117 -0.94 27.83 -34.60
N GLN A 118 0.27 28.33 -34.91
CA GLN A 118 0.61 29.72 -34.58
C GLN A 118 -0.16 30.77 -35.42
N ASN A 119 -0.89 30.38 -36.48
CA ASN A 119 -1.57 31.31 -37.40
C ASN A 119 -3.06 31.07 -37.70
N ASP A 120 -3.71 29.97 -37.28
CA ASP A 120 -5.12 29.70 -37.63
C ASP A 120 -5.87 28.90 -36.54
N SER A 121 -6.84 29.53 -35.87
CA SER A 121 -7.08 29.28 -34.45
C SER A 121 -8.27 28.39 -34.07
N ARG A 122 -9.25 28.11 -34.95
CA ARG A 122 -10.45 27.32 -34.54
C ARG A 122 -10.54 25.90 -35.11
N SER A 123 -10.14 25.67 -36.36
CA SER A 123 -10.22 24.33 -36.97
C SER A 123 -9.16 23.38 -36.40
N SER A 124 -7.94 23.89 -36.22
CA SER A 124 -6.80 23.15 -35.68
C SER A 124 -7.02 22.70 -34.23
N GLU A 125 -7.69 23.51 -33.42
CA GLU A 125 -8.02 23.17 -32.03
C GLU A 125 -9.01 22.01 -31.93
N ALA A 126 -10.03 21.99 -32.79
CA ALA A 126 -11.01 20.91 -32.82
C ALA A 126 -10.38 19.56 -33.22
N GLU A 127 -9.44 19.57 -34.18
CA GLU A 127 -8.70 18.37 -34.58
C GLU A 127 -7.73 17.89 -33.50
N ILE A 128 -7.00 18.81 -32.86
CA ILE A 128 -6.14 18.47 -31.70
C ILE A 128 -6.98 17.82 -30.60
N ALA A 129 -8.14 18.39 -30.27
CA ALA A 129 -9.04 17.83 -29.27
C ALA A 129 -9.58 16.44 -29.66
N LYS A 130 -9.84 16.22 -30.95
CA LYS A 130 -10.23 14.90 -31.48
C LYS A 130 -9.12 13.87 -31.29
N TYR A 131 -7.90 14.14 -31.77
CA TYR A 131 -6.78 13.22 -31.64
C TYR A 131 -6.36 13.00 -30.18
N ALA A 132 -6.46 14.04 -29.32
CA ALA A 132 -6.18 13.91 -27.91
C ALA A 132 -7.18 12.98 -27.20
N ARG A 133 -8.48 13.05 -27.55
CA ARG A 133 -9.50 12.13 -27.03
C ARG A 133 -9.25 10.69 -27.47
N GLU A 134 -8.97 10.48 -28.75
CA GLU A 134 -8.68 9.15 -29.30
C GLU A 134 -7.42 8.54 -28.67
N ARG A 135 -6.34 9.32 -28.56
CA ARG A 135 -5.11 8.91 -27.88
C ARG A 135 -5.37 8.54 -26.43
N SER A 136 -6.12 9.37 -25.71
CA SER A 136 -6.47 9.11 -24.30
C SER A 136 -7.22 7.79 -24.15
N SER A 137 -8.18 7.50 -25.05
CA SER A 137 -8.92 6.23 -25.07
C SER A 137 -8.00 5.03 -25.28
N LEU A 138 -7.10 5.09 -26.26
CA LEU A 138 -6.17 4.00 -26.57
C LEU A 138 -5.12 3.80 -25.45
N THR A 139 -4.62 4.90 -24.87
CA THR A 139 -3.72 4.86 -23.70
C THR A 139 -4.40 4.20 -22.51
N LEU A 140 -5.65 4.55 -22.24
CA LEU A 140 -6.43 3.97 -21.15
C LEU A 140 -6.63 2.46 -21.34
N GLU A 141 -6.97 2.02 -22.56
CA GLU A 141 -7.10 0.60 -22.89
C GLU A 141 -5.77 -0.16 -22.67
N SER A 142 -4.65 0.38 -23.17
CA SER A 142 -3.32 -0.21 -22.95
C SER A 142 -2.95 -0.28 -21.46
N GLN A 143 -3.21 0.77 -20.69
CA GLN A 143 -2.96 0.77 -19.25
C GLN A 143 -3.81 -0.29 -18.54
N ASN A 144 -5.08 -0.43 -18.89
CA ASN A 144 -5.93 -1.49 -18.34
C ASN A 144 -5.37 -2.88 -18.61
N ARG A 145 -4.92 -3.15 -19.85
CA ARG A 145 -4.28 -4.44 -20.19
C ARG A 145 -3.03 -4.69 -19.36
N VAL A 146 -2.22 -3.67 -19.08
CA VAL A 146 -1.05 -3.80 -18.21
C VAL A 146 -1.48 -4.06 -16.77
N PHE A 147 -2.44 -3.33 -16.23
CA PHE A 147 -2.92 -3.51 -14.86
C PHE A 147 -3.61 -4.87 -14.63
N ASP A 148 -4.21 -5.45 -15.67
CA ASP A 148 -4.76 -6.81 -15.66
C ASP A 148 -3.69 -7.90 -15.41
N LEU A 149 -2.41 -7.60 -15.63
CA LEU A 149 -1.31 -8.56 -15.40
C LEU A 149 -0.91 -8.68 -13.92
N TYR A 150 -1.22 -7.69 -13.09
CA TYR A 150 -0.71 -7.60 -11.72
C TYR A 150 -1.62 -8.33 -10.73
N SER A 151 -1.02 -9.21 -9.94
CA SER A 151 -1.63 -9.87 -8.80
C SER A 151 -0.61 -10.01 -7.68
N PHE A 152 -1.07 -9.97 -6.43
CA PHE A 152 -0.21 -9.94 -5.26
C PHE A 152 -0.62 -11.01 -4.25
N HIS A 153 0.34 -11.79 -3.78
CA HIS A 153 0.21 -12.66 -2.62
C HIS A 153 0.10 -11.81 -1.36
N CYS A 154 -0.77 -12.22 -0.45
CA CYS A 154 -1.14 -11.43 0.73
C CYS A 154 -0.89 -12.22 2.03
N ALA A 155 -0.83 -11.51 3.15
CA ALA A 155 -0.57 -12.05 4.48
C ALA A 155 -1.60 -13.09 4.95
N ASP A 156 -2.81 -13.10 4.36
CA ASP A 156 -3.86 -14.08 4.62
C ASP A 156 -3.79 -15.31 3.71
N GLY A 157 -2.71 -15.46 2.93
CA GLY A 157 -2.48 -16.57 1.99
C GLY A 157 -3.28 -16.47 0.70
N ARG A 158 -4.05 -15.39 0.49
CA ARG A 158 -4.81 -15.17 -0.75
C ARG A 158 -3.97 -14.39 -1.76
N VAL A 159 -4.32 -14.55 -3.03
CA VAL A 159 -3.83 -13.71 -4.13
C VAL A 159 -4.93 -12.73 -4.53
N ARG A 160 -4.59 -11.45 -4.67
CA ARG A 160 -5.51 -10.39 -5.09
C ARG A 160 -4.97 -9.71 -6.34
N SER A 161 -5.81 -9.56 -7.37
CA SER A 161 -5.45 -8.78 -8.55
C SER A 161 -5.46 -7.27 -8.25
N LEU A 162 -4.65 -6.50 -8.99
CA LEU A 162 -4.66 -5.04 -8.87
C LEU A 162 -6.06 -4.44 -9.11
N ARG A 163 -6.86 -5.03 -9.99
CA ARG A 163 -8.24 -4.57 -10.26
C ARG A 163 -9.20 -4.83 -9.11
N GLU A 164 -9.07 -5.96 -8.44
CA GLU A 164 -9.87 -6.22 -7.23
C GLU A 164 -9.51 -5.24 -6.12
N ILE A 165 -8.21 -5.00 -5.92
CA ILE A 165 -7.69 -4.00 -4.98
C ILE A 165 -8.28 -2.61 -5.31
N CYS A 166 -8.14 -2.15 -6.55
CA CYS A 166 -8.68 -0.85 -6.97
C CYS A 166 -10.20 -0.77 -6.77
N ARG A 167 -10.95 -1.82 -7.10
CA ARG A 167 -12.41 -1.86 -6.91
C ARG A 167 -12.80 -1.74 -5.43
N SER A 168 -12.12 -2.48 -4.56
CA SER A 168 -12.40 -2.48 -3.11
C SER A 168 -12.18 -1.09 -2.48
N ARG A 169 -11.23 -0.32 -3.00
CA ARG A 169 -10.89 1.04 -2.54
C ARG A 169 -11.58 2.15 -3.34
N ASN A 170 -12.52 1.81 -4.22
CA ASN A 170 -13.22 2.75 -5.11
C ASN A 170 -12.28 3.62 -5.99
N ILE A 171 -11.15 3.03 -6.41
CA ILE A 171 -10.17 3.65 -7.30
C ILE A 171 -10.49 3.24 -8.74
N LYS A 172 -10.77 4.23 -9.59
CA LYS A 172 -11.07 3.97 -11.01
C LYS A 172 -9.85 3.51 -11.79
N MET A 173 -8.71 4.18 -11.58
CA MET A 173 -7.47 3.93 -12.30
C MET A 173 -6.27 4.20 -11.38
N PRO A 174 -5.37 3.22 -11.18
CA PRO A 174 -4.15 3.44 -10.43
C PRO A 174 -3.10 4.22 -11.27
N PRO A 175 -2.14 4.90 -10.63
CA PRO A 175 -1.02 5.53 -11.33
C PRO A 175 -0.17 4.49 -12.10
N THR A 176 0.45 4.91 -13.21
CA THR A 176 1.40 4.08 -13.95
C THR A 176 2.56 3.59 -13.07
N GLY A 177 2.92 2.31 -13.18
CA GLY A 177 3.97 1.69 -12.36
C GLY A 177 3.51 1.28 -10.97
N THR A 178 2.20 1.26 -10.72
CA THR A 178 1.62 0.63 -9.51
C THR A 178 1.93 -0.87 -9.54
N GLY A 179 2.53 -1.38 -8.45
CA GLY A 179 3.04 -2.75 -8.34
C GLY A 179 4.55 -2.88 -8.47
N GLU A 180 5.24 -1.82 -8.92
CA GLU A 180 6.67 -1.88 -9.28
C GLU A 180 7.61 -1.20 -8.27
N CYS A 181 7.07 -0.80 -7.12
CA CYS A 181 7.86 -0.30 -5.99
C CYS A 181 8.51 -1.48 -5.23
N CYS A 182 9.52 -1.18 -4.40
CA CYS A 182 10.23 -2.22 -3.66
C CYS A 182 9.30 -2.97 -2.69
N ALA A 183 8.53 -2.26 -1.84
CA ALA A 183 7.67 -2.92 -0.86
C ALA A 183 6.67 -3.94 -1.45
N PRO A 184 5.87 -3.64 -2.51
CA PRO A 184 5.01 -4.63 -3.14
C PRO A 184 5.75 -5.86 -3.67
N LYS A 185 6.91 -5.68 -4.33
CA LYS A 185 7.73 -6.79 -4.84
C LYS A 185 8.22 -7.70 -3.71
N LEU A 186 8.80 -7.07 -2.69
CA LEU A 186 9.35 -7.78 -1.53
C LEU A 186 8.28 -8.59 -0.80
N LEU A 187 7.13 -7.97 -0.53
CA LEU A 187 6.03 -8.63 0.19
C LEU A 187 5.34 -9.69 -0.65
N ASP A 188 5.16 -9.47 -1.95
CA ASP A 188 4.58 -10.47 -2.86
C ASP A 188 5.46 -11.72 -2.88
N TYR A 189 6.77 -11.55 -3.04
CA TYR A 189 7.71 -12.65 -3.00
C TYR A 189 7.69 -13.38 -1.66
N ALA A 190 7.74 -12.64 -0.55
CA ALA A 190 7.71 -13.21 0.80
C ALA A 190 6.47 -14.09 1.00
N TYR A 191 5.27 -13.56 0.71
CA TYR A 191 4.03 -14.29 0.89
C TYR A 191 3.86 -15.45 -0.10
N ALA A 192 4.35 -15.33 -1.34
CA ALA A 192 4.38 -16.44 -2.30
C ALA A 192 5.23 -17.63 -1.81
N HIS A 193 6.26 -17.36 -1.00
CA HIS A 193 7.17 -18.37 -0.45
C HIS A 193 6.88 -18.71 1.02
N SER A 194 5.72 -18.30 1.55
CA SER A 194 5.32 -18.52 2.95
C SER A 194 6.33 -17.98 3.98
N LEU A 195 7.08 -16.95 3.61
CA LEU A 195 8.01 -16.26 4.49
C LEU A 195 7.26 -15.24 5.38
N LYS A 196 7.71 -15.10 6.62
CA LYS A 196 7.11 -14.22 7.65
C LYS A 196 7.97 -12.96 7.83
N PRO A 197 7.55 -11.80 7.30
CA PRO A 197 8.37 -10.60 7.37
C PRO A 197 8.48 -10.04 8.79
N PHE A 198 9.65 -9.52 9.17
CA PHE A 198 9.85 -8.89 10.48
C PHE A 198 10.63 -7.58 10.44
N SER A 199 11.27 -7.22 9.32
CA SER A 199 11.89 -5.90 9.13
C SER A 199 11.90 -5.52 7.66
N MET A 200 11.56 -4.27 7.33
CA MET A 200 11.49 -3.78 5.95
C MET A 200 11.96 -2.33 5.89
N ALA A 201 12.79 -1.99 4.91
CA ALA A 201 13.21 -0.61 4.68
C ALA A 201 13.41 -0.37 3.18
N GLU A 202 13.21 0.88 2.76
CA GLU A 202 13.61 1.35 1.43
C GLU A 202 14.62 2.50 1.57
N LEU A 203 15.54 2.62 0.63
CA LEU A 203 16.53 3.69 0.57
C LEU A 203 16.61 4.22 -0.86
N PHE A 204 16.61 5.54 -0.99
CA PHE A 204 16.84 6.18 -2.27
C PHE A 204 18.34 6.30 -2.56
N VAL A 205 18.77 5.78 -3.71
CA VAL A 205 20.17 5.76 -4.14
C VAL A 205 20.32 6.60 -5.41
N ARG A 206 21.23 7.57 -5.38
CA ARG A 206 21.70 8.32 -6.56
C ARG A 206 23.20 8.12 -6.74
N ASN A 207 23.67 8.36 -7.97
CA ASN A 207 25.10 8.36 -8.29
C ASN A 207 25.88 9.52 -7.64
N SER A 208 25.20 10.56 -7.13
CA SER A 208 25.82 11.69 -6.42
C SER A 208 26.05 11.37 -4.94
N GLU A 209 27.18 11.83 -4.37
CA GLU A 209 27.62 11.46 -3.01
C GLU A 209 26.74 12.02 -1.86
N ASP A 210 25.82 12.95 -2.13
CA ASP A 210 25.04 13.68 -1.11
C ASP A 210 23.58 13.20 -0.93
N CYS A 211 23.34 11.89 -0.82
CA CYS A 211 22.01 11.42 -0.37
C CYS A 211 22.04 11.14 1.13
N GLU A 212 21.13 11.78 1.88
CA GLU A 212 20.91 11.48 3.29
C GLU A 212 20.64 9.97 3.46
N GLU A 213 21.41 9.34 4.35
CA GLU A 213 21.23 7.94 4.71
C GLU A 213 20.11 7.83 5.73
N LYS A 214 18.87 7.95 5.24
CA LYS A 214 17.65 7.74 6.02
C LYS A 214 16.71 6.78 5.28
N PRO A 215 15.99 5.93 6.03
CA PRO A 215 14.97 5.09 5.42
C PRO A 215 13.90 5.98 4.80
N SER A 216 13.40 5.55 3.65
CA SER A 216 12.31 6.17 2.94
C SER A 216 11.05 5.31 3.10
N PRO A 217 9.93 5.90 3.50
CA PRO A 217 8.68 5.14 3.58
C PRO A 217 8.24 4.66 2.20
N PRO A 218 7.43 3.58 2.12
CA PRO A 218 6.72 3.22 0.90
C PRO A 218 5.93 4.41 0.35
N CYS A 219 5.88 4.51 -0.99
CA CYS A 219 5.36 5.71 -1.64
C CYS A 219 3.85 5.92 -1.41
N GLU A 220 3.45 7.18 -1.23
CA GLU A 220 2.06 7.55 -0.93
C GLU A 220 1.13 7.35 -2.13
N GLU A 221 1.66 7.48 -3.34
CA GLU A 221 0.87 7.49 -4.58
C GLU A 221 0.47 6.08 -5.01
N ARG A 222 1.41 5.12 -4.94
CA ARG A 222 1.24 3.76 -5.52
C ARG A 222 1.15 2.68 -4.45
N CYS A 223 2.09 2.66 -3.49
CA CYS A 223 2.10 1.63 -2.44
C CYS A 223 0.86 1.71 -1.55
N ARG A 224 0.33 2.92 -1.28
CA ARG A 224 -0.89 3.10 -0.47
C ARG A 224 -2.12 2.38 -1.01
N ILE A 225 -2.16 2.13 -2.32
CA ILE A 225 -3.26 1.40 -2.97
C ILE A 225 -3.18 -0.09 -2.64
N ILE A 226 -1.97 -0.65 -2.62
CA ILE A 226 -1.73 -2.10 -2.61
C ILE A 226 -1.48 -2.62 -1.19
N LEU A 227 -0.62 -1.96 -0.43
CA LEU A 227 -0.10 -2.49 0.83
C LEU A 227 -1.19 -2.80 1.87
N PRO A 228 -2.24 -1.97 2.06
CA PRO A 228 -3.31 -2.31 3.00
C PRO A 228 -4.03 -3.63 2.66
N GLU A 229 -4.20 -3.92 1.37
CA GLU A 229 -4.85 -5.16 0.92
C GLU A 229 -3.91 -6.37 1.04
N MET A 230 -2.61 -6.18 0.81
CA MET A 230 -1.60 -7.23 1.02
C MET A 230 -1.45 -7.59 2.50
N LEU A 231 -1.45 -6.59 3.38
CA LEU A 231 -1.27 -6.77 4.82
C LEU A 231 -2.59 -7.12 5.54
N GLY A 232 -3.73 -6.83 4.91
CA GLY A 232 -5.05 -6.96 5.51
C GLY A 232 -5.39 -5.88 6.56
N LEU A 233 -4.49 -4.92 6.78
CA LEU A 233 -4.64 -3.78 7.69
C LEU A 233 -3.96 -2.54 7.11
N GLU A 234 -4.60 -1.39 7.23
CA GLU A 234 -3.99 -0.09 6.95
C GLU A 234 -3.34 0.44 8.23
N ILE A 235 -2.03 0.23 8.36
CA ILE A 235 -1.23 0.71 9.50
C ILE A 235 -0.84 2.17 9.25
N LEU A 236 -1.21 3.04 10.19
CA LEU A 236 -0.91 4.48 10.13
C LEU A 236 0.25 4.88 11.04
N TYR A 237 0.44 4.12 12.12
CA TYR A 237 1.55 4.32 13.05
C TYR A 237 1.87 3.01 13.76
N ARG A 238 3.15 2.86 14.13
CA ARG A 238 3.62 1.78 14.98
C ARG A 238 4.89 2.20 15.69
N ASP A 239 5.04 1.72 16.91
CA ASP A 239 6.31 1.71 17.63
C ASP A 239 6.48 0.37 18.37
N SER A 240 7.33 0.32 19.38
CA SER A 240 7.53 -0.88 20.20
C SER A 240 6.39 -1.18 21.17
N GLN A 241 5.46 -0.24 21.37
CA GLN A 241 4.41 -0.27 22.40
C GLN A 241 3.01 -0.32 21.82
N ILE A 242 2.73 0.39 20.72
CA ILE A 242 1.40 0.53 20.13
C ILE A 242 1.41 0.44 18.61
N ALA A 243 0.25 0.15 18.04
CA ALA A 243 -0.06 0.32 16.63
C ALA A 243 -1.35 1.15 16.49
N VAL A 244 -1.40 2.04 15.51
CA VAL A 244 -2.62 2.74 15.10
C VAL A 244 -2.97 2.28 13.69
N ILE A 245 -4.18 1.75 13.53
CA ILE A 245 -4.70 1.28 12.25
C ILE A 245 -5.94 2.06 11.84
N ASN A 246 -6.21 2.11 10.54
CA ASN A 246 -7.50 2.51 9.99
C ASN A 246 -8.33 1.25 9.71
N LYS A 247 -9.31 0.96 10.57
CA LYS A 247 -10.18 -0.20 10.42
C LYS A 247 -11.15 0.04 9.27
N GLN A 248 -11.20 -0.90 8.32
CA GLN A 248 -12.24 -0.92 7.30
C GLN A 248 -13.61 -1.28 7.88
N SER A 249 -14.68 -0.72 7.30
CA SER A 249 -16.06 -1.14 7.58
C SER A 249 -16.25 -2.63 7.21
N GLY A 250 -17.10 -3.34 7.94
CA GLY A 250 -17.34 -4.78 7.80
C GLY A 250 -16.33 -5.69 8.51
N LEU A 251 -15.22 -5.16 9.05
CA LEU A 251 -14.23 -5.94 9.80
C LEU A 251 -14.48 -5.87 11.31
N LEU A 252 -14.45 -7.00 12.01
CA LEU A 252 -14.56 -7.03 13.48
C LEU A 252 -13.30 -6.46 14.15
N SER A 253 -13.44 -5.74 15.27
CA SER A 253 -12.29 -5.30 16.09
C SER A 253 -11.62 -6.45 16.85
N ILE A 254 -12.43 -7.35 17.40
CA ILE A 254 -12.02 -8.49 18.23
C ILE A 254 -12.69 -9.77 17.74
N PRO A 255 -12.14 -10.96 18.02
CA PRO A 255 -12.71 -12.20 17.51
C PRO A 255 -14.11 -12.44 18.09
N GLY A 256 -15.04 -12.81 17.22
CA GLY A 256 -16.37 -13.25 17.59
C GLY A 256 -16.39 -14.63 18.25
N ARG A 257 -17.59 -15.00 18.74
CA ARG A 257 -17.80 -16.27 19.45
C ARG A 257 -17.69 -17.48 18.52
N THR A 258 -18.28 -17.38 17.33
CA THR A 258 -18.38 -18.48 16.36
C THR A 258 -17.12 -18.59 15.49
N PRO A 259 -16.81 -19.79 14.95
CA PRO A 259 -15.61 -20.00 14.11
C PRO A 259 -15.55 -19.11 12.86
N ASP A 260 -16.69 -18.81 12.24
CA ASP A 260 -16.82 -17.93 11.08
C ASP A 260 -16.53 -16.45 11.39
N LYS A 261 -16.44 -16.07 12.66
CA LYS A 261 -16.21 -14.69 13.11
C LYS A 261 -14.84 -14.48 13.76
N LYS A 262 -13.86 -15.33 13.42
CA LYS A 262 -12.50 -15.22 13.97
C LYS A 262 -11.65 -14.15 13.26
N ASP A 263 -11.92 -13.88 11.98
CA ASP A 263 -11.26 -12.80 11.25
C ASP A 263 -11.65 -11.43 11.84
N CYS A 264 -10.65 -10.71 12.33
CA CYS A 264 -10.78 -9.43 13.00
C CYS A 264 -9.43 -8.68 13.02
N VAL A 265 -9.47 -7.39 13.36
CA VAL A 265 -8.28 -6.53 13.51
C VAL A 265 -7.22 -7.19 14.41
N SER A 266 -7.63 -7.68 15.57
CA SER A 266 -6.70 -8.31 16.53
C SER A 266 -5.99 -9.53 15.94
N SER A 267 -6.73 -10.42 15.26
CA SER A 267 -6.14 -11.61 14.63
C SER A 267 -5.22 -11.28 13.46
N ARG A 268 -5.57 -10.27 12.64
CA ARG A 268 -4.74 -9.82 11.52
C ARG A 268 -3.46 -9.17 12.00
N LEU A 269 -3.53 -8.34 13.05
CA LEU A 269 -2.34 -7.73 13.65
C LEU A 269 -1.39 -8.81 14.19
N LYS A 270 -1.92 -9.80 14.90
CA LYS A 270 -1.15 -10.93 15.44
C LYS A 270 -0.51 -11.80 14.35
N ASN A 271 -1.19 -11.95 13.20
CA ASN A 271 -0.63 -12.65 12.04
C ASN A 271 0.55 -11.90 11.42
N LEU A 272 0.47 -10.57 11.34
CA LEU A 272 1.59 -9.73 10.87
C LEU A 272 2.73 -9.66 11.89
N PHE A 273 2.40 -9.67 13.18
CA PHE A 273 3.33 -9.49 14.28
C PHE A 273 3.09 -10.52 15.39
N PRO A 274 3.68 -11.72 15.29
CA PRO A 274 3.51 -12.79 16.27
C PRO A 274 3.92 -12.41 17.69
N GLU A 275 4.83 -11.46 17.85
CA GLU A 275 5.32 -10.94 19.13
C GLU A 275 4.29 -10.04 19.86
N CYS A 276 3.27 -9.56 19.15
CA CYS A 276 2.18 -8.78 19.73
C CYS A 276 1.43 -9.59 20.80
N ILE A 277 0.91 -8.94 21.86
CA ILE A 277 0.09 -9.65 22.86
C ILE A 277 -1.17 -10.30 22.26
N GLU A 278 -1.66 -11.37 22.89
CA GLU A 278 -2.83 -12.15 22.43
C GLU A 278 -4.09 -11.30 22.23
N GLN A 279 -4.27 -10.29 23.09
CA GLN A 279 -5.36 -9.33 22.99
C GLN A 279 -4.74 -7.92 22.98
N PRO A 280 -4.62 -7.29 21.81
CA PRO A 280 -4.06 -5.95 21.69
C PRO A 280 -5.10 -4.81 21.82
N SER A 281 -6.40 -5.10 21.68
CA SER A 281 -7.47 -4.10 21.66
C SER A 281 -7.92 -3.68 23.07
N CYS A 282 -7.60 -2.46 23.49
CA CYS A 282 -8.12 -1.83 24.71
C CYS A 282 -9.49 -1.14 24.52
N HIS A 283 -9.91 -0.97 23.28
CA HIS A 283 -11.19 -0.39 22.86
C HIS A 283 -11.61 -1.03 21.53
N ARG A 284 -12.87 -0.85 21.13
CA ARG A 284 -13.44 -1.47 19.93
C ARG A 284 -14.29 -0.48 19.14
N LEU A 285 -14.31 -0.69 17.84
CA LEU A 285 -15.31 -0.13 16.93
C LEU A 285 -16.33 -1.22 16.61
N ASP A 286 -17.53 -0.82 16.23
CA ASP A 286 -18.50 -1.76 15.67
C ASP A 286 -18.05 -2.27 14.31
N MET A 287 -18.64 -3.38 13.86
CA MET A 287 -18.26 -4.04 12.61
C MET A 287 -18.35 -3.09 11.43
N GLU A 288 -19.47 -2.39 11.30
CA GLU A 288 -19.75 -1.44 10.21
C GLU A 288 -19.03 -0.09 10.38
N THR A 289 -18.53 0.23 11.58
CA THR A 289 -17.80 1.47 11.82
C THR A 289 -16.38 1.36 11.27
N SER A 290 -16.00 2.24 10.35
CA SER A 290 -14.60 2.42 9.94
C SER A 290 -13.89 3.44 10.82
N GLY A 291 -12.56 3.44 10.80
CA GLY A 291 -11.77 4.53 11.37
C GLY A 291 -10.65 4.07 12.30
N LEU A 292 -10.12 5.02 13.05
CA LEU A 292 -8.90 4.85 13.83
C LEU A 292 -9.08 3.89 15.01
N MET A 293 -8.16 2.94 15.12
CA MET A 293 -8.02 2.12 16.32
C MET A 293 -6.58 2.08 16.79
N VAL A 294 -6.35 2.49 18.04
CA VAL A 294 -5.12 2.18 18.78
C VAL A 294 -5.16 0.74 19.33
N LEU A 295 -4.05 0.04 19.20
CA LEU A 295 -3.83 -1.35 19.62
C LEU A 295 -2.54 -1.39 20.43
N ALA A 296 -2.56 -2.05 21.57
CA ALA A 296 -1.40 -2.26 22.41
C ALA A 296 -0.58 -3.46 21.94
N PHE A 297 0.70 -3.25 21.73
CA PHE A 297 1.65 -4.28 21.36
C PHE A 297 2.21 -5.03 22.57
N THR A 298 2.30 -4.35 23.72
CA THR A 298 2.80 -4.89 24.99
C THR A 298 1.73 -4.90 26.08
N LYS A 299 1.90 -5.73 27.12
CA LYS A 299 1.00 -5.76 28.28
C LYS A 299 0.99 -4.44 29.06
N GLU A 300 2.14 -3.78 29.12
CA GLU A 300 2.29 -2.49 29.80
C GLU A 300 1.51 -1.39 29.06
N ALA A 301 1.69 -1.28 27.74
CA ALA A 301 0.94 -0.36 26.91
C ALA A 301 -0.57 -0.62 26.99
N HIS A 302 -0.98 -1.89 27.02
CA HIS A 302 -2.39 -2.28 27.14
C HIS A 302 -3.00 -1.79 28.46
N ARG A 303 -2.32 -2.03 29.58
CA ARG A 303 -2.75 -1.56 30.91
C ARG A 303 -2.86 -0.04 30.93
N ASN A 304 -1.85 0.66 30.40
CA ASN A 304 -1.83 2.12 30.40
C ASN A 304 -2.96 2.71 29.54
N LEU A 305 -3.13 2.23 28.30
CA LEU A 305 -4.21 2.66 27.43
C LEU A 305 -5.59 2.37 28.03
N SER A 306 -5.78 1.20 28.65
CA SER A 306 -7.05 0.86 29.31
C SER A 306 -7.41 1.86 30.41
N ILE A 307 -6.43 2.27 31.24
CA ILE A 307 -6.62 3.32 32.26
C ILE A 307 -6.97 4.67 31.61
N GLN A 308 -6.34 5.01 30.48
CA GLN A 308 -6.66 6.25 29.77
C GLN A 308 -8.08 6.26 29.19
N PHE A 309 -8.55 5.11 28.66
CA PHE A 309 -9.93 4.95 28.20
C PHE A 309 -10.93 5.03 29.37
N GLU A 310 -10.64 4.36 30.48
CA GLU A 310 -11.46 4.38 31.70
C GLU A 310 -11.60 5.79 32.29
N ASN A 311 -10.50 6.54 32.33
CA ASN A 311 -10.48 7.91 32.85
C ASN A 311 -11.02 8.97 31.86
N GLY A 312 -11.37 8.60 30.63
CA GLY A 312 -11.85 9.54 29.62
C GLY A 312 -10.79 10.49 29.07
N ASN A 313 -9.50 10.16 29.22
CA ASN A 313 -8.38 11.01 28.77
C ASN A 313 -8.18 11.01 27.25
N ILE A 314 -8.88 10.12 26.53
CA ILE A 314 -8.77 9.96 25.08
C ILE A 314 -9.90 10.70 24.38
N GLY A 315 -9.54 11.73 23.62
CA GLY A 315 -10.45 12.39 22.69
C GLY A 315 -10.83 11.46 21.52
N LYS A 316 -12.12 11.38 21.20
CA LYS A 316 -12.65 10.59 20.09
C LYS A 316 -13.57 11.49 19.27
N GLU A 317 -13.30 11.59 17.97
CA GLU A 317 -14.11 12.36 17.02
C GLU A 317 -14.63 11.41 15.94
N TYR A 318 -15.90 11.60 15.56
CA TYR A 318 -16.58 10.78 14.55
C TYR A 318 -17.25 11.68 13.53
N GLU A 319 -17.13 11.29 12.26
CA GLU A 319 -17.90 11.86 11.16
C GLU A 319 -18.99 10.86 10.73
N ALA A 320 -20.23 11.34 10.58
CA ALA A 320 -21.37 10.52 10.20
C ALA A 320 -22.30 11.29 9.24
N CYS A 321 -22.85 10.59 8.26
CA CYS A 321 -23.92 11.10 7.41
C CYS A 321 -25.27 10.68 8.01
N LEU A 322 -26.13 11.65 8.31
CA LEU A 322 -27.41 11.43 8.98
C LEU A 322 -28.58 11.50 7.99
N ASP A 323 -29.67 10.81 8.30
CA ASP A 323 -30.93 10.94 7.56
C ASP A 323 -31.75 12.16 8.04
N GLY A 324 -32.09 13.03 7.08
CA GLY A 324 -32.80 14.29 7.29
C GLY A 324 -31.91 15.48 7.64
N ILE A 325 -32.54 16.66 7.77
CA ILE A 325 -31.86 17.93 8.01
C ILE A 325 -32.21 18.43 9.42
N LEU A 326 -31.19 18.60 10.28
CA LEU A 326 -31.37 18.99 11.68
C LEU A 326 -32.17 20.29 11.86
N SER A 327 -31.87 21.32 11.04
CA SER A 327 -32.57 22.60 11.11
C SER A 327 -34.06 22.50 10.77
N GLN A 328 -34.45 21.60 9.87
CA GLN A 328 -35.86 21.34 9.54
C GLN A 328 -36.60 20.63 10.69
N LYS A 329 -35.86 19.92 11.55
CA LYS A 329 -36.38 19.27 12.77
C LYS A 329 -36.33 20.21 13.99
N GLY A 330 -35.95 21.48 13.81
CA GLY A 330 -35.82 22.44 14.91
C GLY A 330 -34.60 22.18 15.81
N ILE A 331 -33.65 21.37 15.36
CA ILE A 331 -32.42 21.02 16.11
C ILE A 331 -31.30 21.97 15.68
N SER A 332 -30.61 22.56 16.65
CA SER A 332 -29.45 23.44 16.43
C SER A 332 -28.30 22.68 15.75
N ALA A 333 -27.44 23.42 15.02
CA ALA A 333 -26.28 22.83 14.34
C ALA A 333 -25.23 22.24 15.29
N HIS A 334 -25.23 22.68 16.54
CA HIS A 334 -24.37 22.18 17.61
C HIS A 334 -25.20 21.97 18.87
N GLY A 335 -24.82 20.98 19.68
CA GLY A 335 -25.50 20.66 20.92
C GLY A 335 -24.83 19.50 21.65
N THR A 336 -25.39 19.13 22.79
CA THR A 336 -25.00 17.95 23.56
C THR A 336 -26.22 17.05 23.71
N MET A 337 -26.00 15.75 23.65
CA MET A 337 -27.03 14.74 23.85
C MET A 337 -26.58 13.82 24.99
N GLU A 338 -27.44 13.67 25.99
CA GLU A 338 -27.24 12.74 27.12
C GLU A 338 -28.43 11.78 27.13
N LEU A 339 -28.15 10.50 26.90
CA LEU A 339 -29.14 9.42 26.84
C LEU A 339 -28.60 8.22 27.61
N TYR A 340 -29.46 7.57 28.40
CA TYR A 340 -29.11 6.41 29.20
C TYR A 340 -29.53 5.14 28.47
N PHE A 341 -28.60 4.22 28.28
CA PHE A 341 -28.84 2.97 27.55
C PHE A 341 -28.57 1.76 28.43
N ARG A 342 -29.33 0.69 28.20
CA ARG A 342 -29.04 -0.66 28.69
C ARG A 342 -29.07 -1.67 27.55
N LEU A 343 -28.53 -2.86 27.82
CA LEU A 343 -28.52 -3.95 26.85
C LEU A 343 -29.93 -4.51 26.61
N ASP A 344 -30.32 -4.71 25.35
CA ASP A 344 -31.46 -5.56 25.00
C ASP A 344 -31.00 -7.03 25.03
N ILE A 345 -31.39 -7.77 26.07
CA ILE A 345 -30.99 -9.17 26.25
C ILE A 345 -31.64 -10.07 25.18
N GLU A 346 -32.87 -9.76 24.78
CA GLU A 346 -33.66 -10.56 23.84
C GLU A 346 -33.27 -10.29 22.38
N ASN A 347 -32.82 -9.07 22.06
CA ASN A 347 -32.43 -8.68 20.70
C ASN A 347 -30.97 -8.23 20.58
N ARG A 348 -30.01 -8.95 21.16
CA ARG A 348 -28.58 -8.65 20.94
C ARG A 348 -28.26 -8.58 19.44
N PRO A 349 -27.55 -7.54 18.96
CA PRO A 349 -26.73 -6.59 19.71
C PRO A 349 -27.40 -5.24 20.06
N HIS A 350 -28.73 -5.11 19.99
CA HIS A 350 -29.43 -3.84 20.22
C HIS A 350 -29.36 -3.35 21.67
N GLN A 351 -29.57 -2.05 21.84
CA GLN A 351 -29.67 -1.37 23.13
C GLN A 351 -31.07 -0.78 23.29
N ILE A 352 -31.52 -0.68 24.54
CA ILE A 352 -32.77 -0.01 24.91
C ILE A 352 -32.40 1.34 25.53
N TRP A 353 -33.01 2.40 25.00
CA TRP A 353 -32.98 3.70 25.65
C TRP A 353 -33.91 3.66 26.86
N ASP A 354 -33.35 3.78 28.06
CA ASP A 354 -34.11 3.94 29.30
C ASP A 354 -34.41 5.43 29.47
N ALA A 355 -35.64 5.80 29.10
CA ALA A 355 -36.16 7.16 29.17
C ALA A 355 -36.58 7.57 30.58
#